data_AF-A0A6G0V5J5-F1
#
_entry.id   AF-A0A6G0V5J5-F1
#
_cell.length_a   1.000
_cell.length_b   1.000
_cell.length_c   1.000
_cell.angle_alpha   90.00
_cell.angle_beta   90.00
_cell.angle_gamma   90.00
#
_symmetry.space_group_name_H-M   'P 1'
#
loop_
_entity.id
_entity.type
_entity.pdbx_description
1 polymer ?
#
loop_
_entity_poly.entity_id
_entity_poly.type
_entity_poly.pdbx_seq_one_letter_code
_entity_poly.pdbx_strand_id
1 'polypeptide(L)'
;MNFFKKQDPKELQRAGDRQIRRTGRDLHTDLRQLERREKELEIEIKKLAQKGQVDACKILAKQLVQIRNQKTKNIAMNAKVTSIGAQTKTMSSMSTMTKAMGTAAQTMKAVDKQMPLEKFAADMREFQQTNEKMDMKEEMINDTLDSMFEVDEGEEQAVIDQVLDEIGIEVAGKLPNAPMGTTGLKTANKEVTDADIERMLAQLKD
;
A
#
# COMPACT_ATOMS: atom_id res chain seq x y z
N MET A 1 26.11 -13.97 35.94
CA MET A 1 25.57 -13.91 34.56
C MET A 1 25.96 -12.56 33.96
N ASN A 2 26.66 -12.54 32.82
CA ASN A 2 27.27 -11.33 32.25
C ASN A 2 26.23 -10.41 31.56
N PHE A 3 25.69 -9.44 32.28
CA PHE A 3 24.72 -8.45 31.79
C PHE A 3 25.29 -7.30 30.93
N PHE A 4 26.60 -7.26 30.64
CA PHE A 4 27.28 -6.11 30.00
C PHE A 4 28.05 -6.42 28.70
N LYS A 5 27.73 -7.48 27.97
CA LYS A 5 28.25 -7.65 26.60
C LYS A 5 27.36 -6.89 25.63
N LYS A 6 27.88 -5.81 25.01
CA LYS A 6 27.26 -5.20 23.82
C LYS A 6 26.98 -6.34 22.84
N GLN A 7 25.73 -6.55 22.46
CA GLN A 7 25.35 -7.59 21.50
C GLN A 7 26.20 -7.43 20.24
N ASP A 8 26.70 -8.55 19.71
CA ASP A 8 27.43 -8.54 18.43
C ASP A 8 26.53 -7.89 17.37
N PRO A 9 27.00 -6.92 16.58
CA PRO A 9 26.25 -6.35 15.46
C PRO A 9 25.55 -7.41 14.58
N LYS A 10 26.14 -8.60 14.41
CA LYS A 10 25.49 -9.73 13.71
C LYS A 10 24.29 -10.31 14.47
N GLU A 11 24.34 -10.36 15.80
CA GLU A 11 23.22 -10.82 16.63
C GLU A 11 22.06 -9.82 16.61
N LEU A 12 22.38 -8.52 16.63
CA LEU A 12 21.40 -7.44 16.48
C LEU A 12 20.69 -7.50 15.12
N GLN A 13 21.43 -7.67 14.03
CA GLN A 13 20.86 -7.85 12.69
C GLN A 13 19.93 -9.07 12.63
N ARG A 14 20.38 -10.22 13.15
CA ARG A 14 19.55 -11.44 13.19
C ARG A 14 18.30 -11.28 14.06
N ALA A 15 18.37 -10.50 15.14
CA ALA A 15 17.21 -10.19 15.97
C ALA A 15 16.21 -9.30 15.22
N GLY A 16 16.70 -8.26 14.53
CA GLY A 16 15.91 -7.39 13.67
C GLY A 16 15.20 -8.16 12.55
N ASP A 17 15.92 -9.02 11.82
CA ASP A 17 15.35 -9.87 10.77
C ASP A 17 14.22 -10.77 11.29
N ARG A 18 14.41 -11.36 12.48
CA ARG A 18 13.38 -12.18 13.12
C ARG A 18 12.15 -11.36 13.50
N GLN A 19 12.36 -10.14 14.00
CA GLN A 19 11.28 -9.24 14.38
C GLN A 19 10.48 -8.80 13.15
N ILE A 20 11.14 -8.36 12.07
CA ILE A 20 10.50 -7.98 10.80
C ILE A 20 9.63 -9.14 10.27
N ARG A 21 10.17 -10.37 10.24
CA ARG A 21 9.42 -11.56 9.81
C ARG A 21 8.28 -11.94 10.73
N ARG A 22 8.35 -11.60 12.02
CA ARG A 22 7.26 -11.82 12.96
C ARG A 22 6.15 -10.81 12.71
N THR A 23 6.50 -9.52 12.67
CA THR A 23 5.57 -8.42 12.37
C THR A 23 4.84 -8.65 11.04
N GLY A 24 5.54 -9.08 9.99
CA GLY A 24 4.87 -9.39 8.71
C GLY A 24 3.84 -10.52 8.81
N ARG A 25 4.08 -11.54 9.63
CA ARG A 25 3.13 -12.64 9.87
C ARG A 25 1.96 -12.22 10.76
N ASP A 26 2.24 -11.38 11.75
CA ASP A 26 1.21 -10.85 12.66
C ASP A 26 0.26 -9.94 11.87
N LEU A 27 0.79 -9.03 11.03
CA LEU A 27 -0.01 -8.21 10.11
C LEU A 27 -0.85 -9.06 9.15
N HIS A 28 -0.29 -10.12 8.58
CA HIS A 28 -1.07 -11.06 7.73
C HIS A 28 -2.21 -11.74 8.48
N THR A 29 -1.99 -12.04 9.77
CA THR A 29 -3.01 -12.65 10.63
C THR A 29 -4.11 -11.64 10.94
N ASP A 30 -3.74 -10.41 11.26
CA ASP A 30 -4.66 -9.30 11.49
C ASP A 30 -5.50 -9.00 10.24
N LEU A 31 -4.89 -9.02 9.06
CA LEU A 31 -5.60 -8.87 7.78
C LEU A 31 -6.72 -9.91 7.64
N ARG A 32 -6.42 -11.18 7.90
CA ARG A 32 -7.42 -12.27 7.85
C ARG A 32 -8.52 -12.09 8.90
N GLN A 33 -8.21 -11.53 10.07
CA GLN A 33 -9.22 -11.23 11.09
C GLN A 33 -10.13 -10.08 10.64
N LEU A 34 -9.55 -9.03 10.05
CA LEU A 34 -10.31 -7.90 9.49
C LEU A 34 -11.24 -8.36 8.36
N GLU A 35 -10.78 -9.22 7.45
CA GLU A 35 -11.61 -9.79 6.38
C GLU A 35 -12.79 -10.63 6.92
N ARG A 36 -12.61 -11.35 8.03
CA ARG A 36 -13.70 -12.09 8.67
C ARG A 36 -14.72 -11.14 9.28
N ARG A 37 -14.27 -10.13 10.03
CA ARG A 37 -15.14 -9.11 10.62
C ARG A 37 -15.91 -8.32 9.56
N GLU A 38 -15.25 -7.99 8.44
CA GLU A 38 -15.89 -7.34 7.29
C GLU A 38 -17.08 -8.16 6.78
N LYS A 39 -16.87 -9.47 6.53
CA LYS A 39 -17.93 -10.37 6.08
C LYS A 39 -19.06 -10.54 7.11
N GLU A 40 -18.72 -10.62 8.39
CA GLU A 40 -19.70 -10.70 9.48
C GLU A 40 -20.58 -9.44 9.51
N LEU A 41 -19.98 -8.25 9.42
CA LEU A 41 -20.71 -6.97 9.35
C LEU A 41 -21.57 -6.87 8.10
N GLU A 42 -21.08 -7.28 6.93
CA GLU A 42 -21.88 -7.30 5.70
C GLU A 42 -23.15 -8.15 5.84
N ILE A 43 -23.03 -9.33 6.47
CA ILE A 43 -24.18 -10.20 6.74
C ILE A 43 -25.14 -9.55 7.74
N GLU A 44 -24.62 -8.91 8.79
CA GLU A 44 -25.43 -8.24 9.81
C GLU A 44 -26.18 -7.03 9.24
N ILE A 45 -25.50 -6.19 8.46
CA ILE A 45 -26.05 -5.04 7.74
C ILE A 45 -27.19 -5.50 6.81
N LYS A 46 -27.00 -6.59 6.05
CA LYS A 46 -28.06 -7.18 5.22
C LYS A 46 -29.28 -7.64 6.03
N LYS A 47 -29.06 -8.28 7.18
CA LYS A 47 -30.16 -8.72 8.07
C LYS A 47 -30.94 -7.56 8.67
N LEU A 48 -30.26 -6.49 9.06
CA LEU A 48 -30.90 -5.29 9.63
C LEU A 48 -31.64 -4.49 8.56
N ALA A 49 -31.11 -4.45 7.35
CA ALA A 49 -31.76 -3.82 6.20
C ALA A 49 -33.07 -4.53 5.85
N GLN A 50 -33.10 -5.87 5.83
CA GLN A 50 -34.33 -6.63 5.63
C GLN A 50 -35.39 -6.36 6.71
N LYS A 51 -34.96 -5.99 7.92
CA LYS A 51 -35.85 -5.60 9.03
C LYS A 51 -36.28 -4.12 8.98
N GLY A 52 -35.79 -3.34 8.01
CA GLY A 52 -36.08 -1.91 7.88
C GLY A 52 -35.43 -1.02 8.95
N GLN A 53 -34.43 -1.51 9.67
CA GLN A 53 -33.75 -0.75 10.73
C GLN A 53 -32.64 0.14 10.15
N VAL A 54 -33.03 1.23 9.51
CA VAL A 54 -32.11 2.13 8.77
C VAL A 54 -31.03 2.74 9.65
N ASP A 55 -31.36 3.16 10.87
CA ASP A 55 -30.37 3.80 11.77
C ASP A 55 -29.29 2.81 12.24
N ALA A 56 -29.68 1.56 12.52
CA ALA A 56 -28.74 0.50 12.88
C ALA A 56 -27.83 0.14 11.69
N CYS A 57 -28.37 0.10 10.46
CA CYS A 57 -27.58 -0.10 9.25
C CYS A 57 -26.54 1.01 9.05
N LYS A 58 -26.89 2.28 9.29
CA LYS A 58 -25.94 3.41 9.17
C LYS A 58 -24.77 3.29 10.14
N ILE A 59 -25.03 2.91 11.40
CA ILE A 59 -23.97 2.72 12.41
C ILE A 59 -23.02 1.61 11.99
N LEU A 60 -23.55 0.45 11.59
CA LEU A 60 -22.73 -0.67 11.15
C LEU A 60 -22.02 -0.40 9.82
N ALA A 61 -22.62 0.36 8.91
CA ALA A 61 -21.97 0.77 7.66
C ALA A 61 -20.76 1.69 7.93
N LYS A 62 -20.85 2.62 8.90
CA LYS A 62 -19.69 3.40 9.36
C LYS A 62 -18.58 2.48 9.88
N GLN A 63 -18.94 1.49 10.69
CA GLN A 63 -17.98 0.50 11.19
C GLN A 63 -17.35 -0.32 10.04
N LEU A 64 -18.13 -0.68 9.02
CA LEU A 64 -17.64 -1.40 7.84
C LEU A 64 -16.62 -0.57 7.04
N VAL A 65 -16.88 0.72 6.82
CA VAL A 65 -15.94 1.65 6.18
C VAL A 65 -14.64 1.73 6.98
N GLN A 66 -14.72 1.83 8.30
CA GLN A 66 -13.53 1.82 9.17
C GLN A 66 -12.72 0.53 9.03
N ILE A 67 -13.37 -0.64 8.99
CA ILE A 67 -12.67 -1.92 8.77
C ILE A 67 -12.03 -1.98 7.39
N ARG A 68 -12.71 -1.50 6.33
CA ARG A 68 -12.12 -1.41 4.98
C ARG A 68 -10.88 -0.52 4.96
N ASN A 69 -10.93 0.63 5.62
CA ASN A 69 -9.79 1.53 5.76
C ASN A 69 -8.64 0.88 6.56
N GLN A 70 -8.94 0.20 7.65
CA GLN A 70 -7.95 -0.57 8.42
C GLN A 70 -7.31 -1.68 7.59
N LYS A 71 -8.08 -2.35 6.73
CA LYS A 71 -7.58 -3.39 5.80
C LYS A 71 -6.58 -2.78 4.81
N THR A 72 -6.93 -1.67 4.17
CA THR A 72 -6.02 -0.95 3.25
C THR A 72 -4.74 -0.51 3.96
N LYS A 73 -4.86 0.06 5.16
CA LYS A 73 -3.70 0.42 6.00
C LYS A 73 -2.85 -0.79 6.35
N ASN A 74 -3.45 -1.93 6.69
CA ASN A 74 -2.71 -3.15 7.01
C ASN A 74 -1.93 -3.69 5.80
N ILE A 75 -2.54 -3.68 4.61
CA ILE A 75 -1.87 -4.07 3.36
C ILE A 75 -0.65 -3.18 3.10
N ALA A 76 -0.80 -1.86 3.22
CA ALA A 76 0.29 -0.92 3.02
C ALA A 76 1.39 -1.08 4.09
N MET A 77 1.04 -1.29 5.36
CA MET A 77 1.99 -1.59 6.42
C MET A 77 2.75 -2.90 6.15
N ASN A 78 2.09 -3.94 5.66
CA ASN A 78 2.74 -5.21 5.31
C ASN A 78 3.71 -5.04 4.13
N ALA A 79 3.34 -4.27 3.12
CA ALA A 79 4.23 -3.88 2.03
C ALA A 79 5.47 -3.13 2.56
N LYS A 80 5.29 -2.19 3.48
CA LYS A 80 6.38 -1.44 4.13
C LYS A 80 7.31 -2.35 4.93
N VAL A 81 6.77 -3.28 5.72
CA VAL A 81 7.56 -4.28 6.47
C VAL A 81 8.36 -5.17 5.52
N THR A 82 7.78 -5.56 4.39
CA THR A 82 8.47 -6.34 3.35
C THR A 82 9.61 -5.54 2.71
N SER A 83 9.39 -4.25 2.42
CA SER A 83 10.41 -3.34 1.91
C SER A 83 11.58 -3.19 2.89
N ILE A 84 11.28 -2.91 4.17
CA ILE A 84 12.29 -2.80 5.24
C ILE A 84 13.07 -4.12 5.36
N GLY A 85 12.42 -5.27 5.22
CA GLY A 85 13.08 -6.57 5.20
C GLY A 85 14.07 -6.73 4.03
N ALA A 86 13.70 -6.24 2.84
CA ALA A 86 14.59 -6.24 1.68
C ALA A 86 15.77 -5.28 1.86
N GLN A 87 15.51 -4.06 2.34
CA GLN A 87 16.54 -3.06 2.64
C GLN A 87 17.52 -3.56 3.70
N THR A 88 17.03 -4.19 4.78
CA THR A 88 17.85 -4.78 5.83
C THR A 88 18.76 -5.89 5.27
N LYS A 89 18.24 -6.72 4.35
CA LYS A 89 19.04 -7.74 3.67
C LYS A 89 20.13 -7.12 2.79
N THR A 90 19.81 -6.06 2.05
CA THR A 90 20.81 -5.30 1.27
C THR A 90 21.89 -4.71 2.16
N MET A 91 21.51 -4.11 3.30
CA MET A 91 22.46 -3.55 4.27
C MET A 91 23.36 -4.62 4.90
N SER A 92 22.84 -5.83 5.13
CA SER A 92 23.63 -6.98 5.61
C SER A 92 24.66 -7.45 4.58
N SER A 93 24.27 -7.56 3.31
CA SER A 93 25.19 -7.83 2.20
C SER A 93 26.25 -6.75 2.07
N MET A 94 25.85 -5.48 2.20
CA MET A 94 26.77 -4.34 2.17
C MET A 94 27.77 -4.41 3.31
N SER A 95 27.33 -4.65 4.54
CA SER A 95 28.21 -4.81 5.71
C SER A 95 29.24 -5.93 5.51
N THR A 96 28.82 -7.04 4.87
CA THR A 96 29.72 -8.16 4.55
C THR A 96 30.73 -7.77 3.48
N MET A 97 30.30 -7.06 2.43
CA MET A 97 31.16 -6.52 1.39
C MET A 97 32.17 -5.50 1.96
N THR A 98 31.74 -4.55 2.79
CA THR A 98 32.61 -3.60 3.47
C THR A 98 33.64 -4.29 4.35
N LYS A 99 33.27 -5.37 5.06
CA LYS A 99 34.23 -6.18 5.82
C LYS A 99 35.26 -6.85 4.92
N ALA A 100 34.81 -7.45 3.81
CA ALA A 100 35.69 -8.09 2.84
C ALA A 100 36.64 -7.08 2.17
N MET A 101 36.12 -5.91 1.78
CA MET A 101 36.89 -4.78 1.27
C MET A 101 37.87 -4.24 2.31
N GLY A 102 37.48 -4.17 3.58
CA GLY A 102 38.37 -3.76 4.67
C GLY A 102 39.55 -4.72 4.83
N THR A 103 39.31 -6.03 4.81
CA THR A 103 40.40 -7.01 4.80
C THR A 103 41.22 -6.93 3.53
N ALA A 104 40.60 -6.83 2.34
CA ALA A 104 41.29 -6.71 1.07
C ALA A 104 42.13 -5.43 0.99
N ALA A 105 41.65 -4.31 1.55
CA ALA A 105 42.36 -3.04 1.65
C ALA A 105 43.51 -3.10 2.65
N GLN A 106 43.40 -3.88 3.74
CA GLN A 106 44.52 -4.16 4.64
C GLN A 106 45.58 -5.02 3.94
N THR A 107 45.18 -6.04 3.18
CA THR A 107 46.10 -6.84 2.36
C THR A 107 46.71 -6.01 1.23
N MET A 108 45.91 -5.15 0.59
CA MET A 108 46.39 -4.20 -0.41
C MET A 108 47.35 -3.21 0.22
N LYS A 109 47.11 -2.65 1.42
CA LYS A 109 48.08 -1.82 2.15
C LYS A 109 49.40 -2.53 2.43
N ALA A 110 49.35 -3.84 2.71
CA ALA A 110 50.56 -4.66 2.83
C ALA A 110 51.27 -4.87 1.47
N VAL A 111 50.54 -4.75 0.36
CA VAL A 111 51.00 -4.83 -1.03
C VAL A 111 51.21 -3.43 -1.68
N ASP A 112 50.83 -2.34 -1.00
CA ASP A 112 50.75 -0.92 -1.44
C ASP A 112 52.12 -0.24 -1.52
N LYS A 113 53.11 -1.04 -1.89
CA LYS A 113 54.26 -0.54 -2.63
C LYS A 113 54.05 -0.58 -4.14
N GLN A 114 52.96 -1.16 -4.67
CA GLN A 114 52.83 -1.39 -6.12
C GLN A 114 51.43 -1.24 -6.78
N MET A 115 50.36 -0.68 -6.16
CA MET A 115 49.09 -0.43 -6.90
C MET A 115 48.32 0.85 -6.52
N PRO A 116 47.57 1.48 -7.45
CA PRO A 116 47.04 2.83 -7.27
C PRO A 116 45.68 2.87 -6.54
N LEU A 117 45.64 3.59 -5.42
CA LEU A 117 44.48 3.90 -4.58
C LEU A 117 43.31 4.62 -5.31
N GLU A 118 43.55 5.19 -6.49
CA GLU A 118 42.59 6.04 -7.21
C GLU A 118 41.35 5.28 -7.71
N LYS A 119 41.50 4.05 -8.18
CA LYS A 119 40.35 3.23 -8.65
C LYS A 119 39.41 2.86 -7.50
N PHE A 120 39.97 2.52 -6.34
CA PHE A 120 39.18 2.20 -5.15
C PHE A 120 38.39 3.42 -4.63
N ALA A 121 39.00 4.62 -4.67
CA ALA A 121 38.31 5.86 -4.30
C ALA A 121 37.17 6.21 -5.27
N ALA A 122 37.33 5.90 -6.56
CA ALA A 122 36.28 6.08 -7.57
C ALA A 122 35.08 5.14 -7.33
N ASP A 123 35.35 3.84 -7.12
CA ASP A 123 34.30 2.83 -6.87
C ASP A 123 33.49 3.16 -5.60
N MET A 124 34.15 3.67 -4.56
CA MET A 124 33.49 4.06 -3.31
C MET A 124 32.60 5.31 -3.48
N ARG A 125 32.96 6.21 -4.41
CA ARG A 125 32.18 7.41 -4.74
C ARG A 125 30.95 7.07 -5.58
N GLU A 126 31.09 6.14 -6.52
CA GLU A 126 29.98 5.61 -7.31
C GLU A 126 29.00 4.82 -6.44
N PHE A 127 29.51 4.07 -5.45
CA PHE A 127 28.70 3.42 -4.45
C PHE A 127 27.86 4.42 -3.64
N GLN A 128 28.46 5.51 -3.15
CA GLN A 128 27.75 6.57 -2.42
C GLN A 128 26.63 7.19 -3.26
N GLN A 129 26.89 7.52 -4.52
CA GLN A 129 25.86 8.08 -5.41
C GLN A 129 24.72 7.10 -5.69
N THR A 130 25.03 5.81 -5.80
CA THR A 130 23.99 4.79 -6.01
C THR A 130 23.13 4.61 -4.77
N ASN A 131 23.72 4.74 -3.59
CA ASN A 131 23.01 4.68 -2.31
C ASN A 131 22.08 5.90 -2.13
N GLU A 132 22.56 7.12 -2.41
CA GLU A 132 21.73 8.35 -2.41
C GLU A 132 20.56 8.26 -3.41
N LYS A 133 20.80 7.71 -4.60
CA LYS A 133 19.72 7.46 -5.57
C LYS A 133 18.69 6.44 -5.09
N MET A 134 19.07 5.51 -4.21
CA MET A 134 18.14 4.59 -3.58
C MET A 134 17.29 5.31 -2.53
N ASP A 135 17.90 6.15 -1.69
CA ASP A 135 17.22 6.92 -0.65
C ASP A 135 16.17 7.88 -1.24
N MET A 136 16.48 8.57 -2.35
CA MET A 136 15.48 9.44 -3.03
C MET A 136 14.27 8.66 -3.58
N LYS A 137 14.46 7.42 -4.04
CA LYS A 137 13.34 6.58 -4.50
C LYS A 137 12.47 6.13 -3.34
N GLU A 138 13.07 5.95 -2.16
CA GLU A 138 12.35 5.61 -0.95
C GLU A 138 11.52 6.79 -0.42
N GLU A 139 12.04 8.02 -0.48
CA GLU A 139 11.26 9.25 -0.23
C GLU A 139 10.06 9.37 -1.18
N MET A 140 10.26 9.19 -2.48
CA MET A 140 9.17 9.26 -3.45
C MET A 140 8.07 8.20 -3.20
N ILE A 141 8.45 6.99 -2.76
CA ILE A 141 7.50 5.94 -2.37
C ILE A 141 6.77 6.29 -1.08
N ASN A 142 7.46 6.87 -0.09
CA ASN A 142 6.81 7.33 1.14
C ASN A 142 5.82 8.46 0.86
N ASP A 143 6.15 9.42 -0.01
CA ASP A 143 5.25 10.51 -0.40
C ASP A 143 4.00 10.00 -1.15
N THR A 144 4.15 8.96 -1.98
CA THR A 144 2.99 8.33 -2.64
C THR A 144 2.12 7.53 -1.67
N LEU A 145 2.73 6.94 -0.64
CA LEU A 145 1.99 6.24 0.39
C LEU A 145 1.27 7.22 1.32
N ASP A 146 1.92 8.32 1.71
CA ASP A 146 1.34 9.33 2.59
C ASP A 146 0.19 10.08 1.91
N SER A 147 0.31 10.39 0.62
CA SER A 147 -0.82 10.91 -0.18
C SER A 147 -1.98 9.91 -0.36
N MET A 148 -1.72 8.60 -0.31
CA MET A 148 -2.77 7.57 -0.24
C MET A 148 -3.41 7.46 1.15
N PHE A 149 -2.78 7.96 2.20
CA PHE A 149 -3.30 7.94 3.57
C PHE A 149 -4.06 9.20 3.97
N GLU A 150 -3.94 10.29 3.20
CA GLU A 150 -4.83 11.45 3.27
C GLU A 150 -6.20 11.07 2.70
N VAL A 151 -7.03 10.47 3.55
CA VAL A 151 -8.46 10.32 3.27
C VAL A 151 -9.13 11.60 3.75
N ASP A 152 -9.66 12.38 2.81
CA ASP A 152 -10.43 13.58 3.09
C ASP A 152 -11.62 13.23 4.01
N GLU A 153 -11.59 13.75 5.24
CA GLU A 153 -12.61 13.48 6.27
C GLU A 153 -13.99 14.08 5.89
N GLY A 154 -14.06 14.89 4.84
CA GLY A 154 -15.28 15.57 4.38
C GLY A 154 -16.33 14.70 3.67
N GLU A 155 -15.97 13.51 3.18
CA GLU A 155 -16.85 12.67 2.32
C GLU A 155 -17.42 11.42 3.00
N GLU A 156 -17.29 11.27 4.33
CA GLU A 156 -17.64 10.04 5.05
C GLU A 156 -19.10 9.60 4.84
N GLN A 157 -20.04 10.55 4.72
CA GLN A 157 -21.46 10.26 4.55
C GLN A 157 -21.81 9.73 3.15
N ALA A 158 -21.19 10.28 2.10
CA ALA A 158 -21.38 9.82 0.73
C ALA A 158 -20.80 8.41 0.53
N VAL A 159 -19.67 8.12 1.18
CA VAL A 159 -19.04 6.80 1.20
C VAL A 159 -19.93 5.77 1.91
N ILE A 160 -20.56 6.14 3.03
CA ILE A 160 -21.50 5.26 3.74
C ILE A 160 -22.69 4.89 2.85
N ASP A 161 -23.29 5.88 2.19
CA ASP A 161 -24.44 5.65 1.30
C ASP A 161 -24.02 4.79 0.09
N GLN A 162 -22.85 5.02 -0.49
CA GLN A 162 -22.30 4.17 -1.56
C GLN A 162 -22.09 2.72 -1.09
N VAL A 163 -21.57 2.50 0.12
CA VAL A 163 -21.35 1.14 0.65
C VAL A 163 -22.67 0.42 0.91
N LEU A 164 -23.71 1.13 1.36
CA LEU A 164 -25.05 0.57 1.50
C LEU A 164 -25.64 0.16 0.14
N ASP A 165 -25.44 0.99 -0.89
CA ASP A 165 -25.84 0.70 -2.27
C ASP A 165 -25.07 -0.51 -2.84
N GLU A 166 -23.75 -0.60 -2.63
CA GLU A 166 -22.89 -1.75 -3.04
C GLU A 166 -23.35 -3.08 -2.42
N ILE A 167 -23.85 -3.05 -1.18
CA ILE A 167 -24.35 -4.23 -0.46
C ILE A 167 -25.73 -4.67 -1.00
N GLY A 168 -26.35 -3.87 -1.86
CA GLY A 168 -27.69 -4.11 -2.41
C GLY A 168 -28.80 -3.73 -1.44
N ILE A 169 -28.51 -2.83 -0.49
CA ILE A 169 -29.52 -2.23 0.37
C ILE A 169 -29.94 -0.95 -0.31
N GLU A 170 -30.84 -1.08 -1.28
CA GLU A 170 -31.72 0.05 -1.61
C GLU A 170 -32.44 0.38 -0.31
N VAL A 171 -32.04 1.46 0.37
CA VAL A 171 -32.79 1.97 1.51
C VAL A 171 -34.21 2.14 1.02
N ALA A 172 -35.12 1.30 1.53
CA ALA A 172 -36.52 1.20 1.14
C ALA A 172 -37.31 2.44 1.60
N GLY A 173 -36.84 3.60 1.17
CA GLY A 173 -37.25 4.94 1.58
C GLY A 173 -37.11 5.99 0.47
N LYS A 174 -36.65 5.61 -0.73
CA LYS A 174 -37.07 6.33 -1.95
C LYS A 174 -38.43 5.73 -2.35
N LEU A 175 -39.49 6.50 -2.10
CA LEU A 175 -40.91 6.13 -2.16
C LEU A 175 -41.33 5.21 -3.34
N PRO A 176 -42.41 4.42 -3.14
CA PRO A 176 -43.02 3.57 -4.15
C PRO A 176 -43.88 4.41 -5.09
N ASN A 177 -43.63 4.32 -6.40
CA ASN A 177 -44.59 4.44 -7.51
C ASN A 177 -43.82 4.73 -8.82
N ALA A 178 -43.27 3.69 -9.43
CA ALA A 178 -43.13 3.65 -10.87
C ALA A 178 -43.32 2.20 -11.32
N PRO A 179 -44.23 1.89 -12.26
CA PRO A 179 -44.51 0.52 -12.65
C PRO A 179 -43.25 -0.13 -13.22
N MET A 180 -43.06 -1.41 -12.89
CA MET A 180 -42.03 -2.27 -13.48
C MET A 180 -42.00 -2.11 -15.00
N GLY A 181 -40.92 -1.53 -15.50
CA GLY A 181 -40.57 -1.48 -16.91
C GLY A 181 -39.33 -2.35 -17.13
N THR A 182 -39.53 -3.53 -17.67
CA THR A 182 -38.49 -4.44 -18.14
C THR A 182 -37.51 -3.73 -19.09
N THR A 183 -36.24 -3.57 -18.69
CA THR A 183 -35.11 -3.37 -19.61
C THR A 183 -33.86 -3.85 -18.86
N GLY A 184 -33.13 -4.89 -19.26
CA GLY A 184 -32.60 -5.11 -20.60
C GLY A 184 -31.28 -4.35 -20.70
N LEU A 185 -30.18 -5.01 -20.35
CA LEU A 185 -28.81 -4.55 -20.58
C LEU A 185 -28.70 -3.87 -21.95
N LYS A 186 -28.38 -2.57 -21.97
CA LYS A 186 -27.86 -1.90 -23.16
C LYS A 186 -26.59 -1.16 -22.80
N THR A 187 -25.49 -1.82 -23.11
CA THR A 187 -24.16 -1.27 -23.32
C THR A 187 -24.26 -0.06 -24.24
N ALA A 188 -23.91 1.13 -23.73
CA ALA A 188 -23.82 2.33 -24.54
C ALA A 188 -22.50 2.33 -25.34
N ASN A 189 -22.50 1.66 -26.50
CA ASN A 189 -21.63 2.07 -27.61
C ASN A 189 -22.38 3.13 -28.39
N LYS A 190 -21.98 4.38 -28.23
CA LYS A 190 -22.49 5.49 -29.04
C LYS A 190 -21.72 5.48 -30.36
N GLU A 191 -22.27 4.82 -31.38
CA GLU A 191 -21.79 4.96 -32.75
C GLU A 191 -22.02 6.42 -33.17
N VAL A 192 -20.92 7.13 -33.44
CA VAL A 192 -20.93 8.48 -33.99
C VAL A 192 -21.47 8.38 -35.41
N THR A 193 -22.58 9.07 -35.68
CA THR A 193 -23.20 9.05 -37.01
C THR A 193 -22.53 10.06 -37.93
N ASP A 194 -22.50 9.80 -39.25
CA ASP A 194 -21.87 10.68 -40.24
C ASP A 194 -22.40 12.13 -40.19
N ALA A 195 -23.65 12.31 -39.75
CA ALA A 195 -24.26 13.62 -39.54
C ALA A 195 -23.61 14.44 -38.38
N ASP A 196 -23.06 13.76 -37.38
CA ASP A 196 -22.35 14.40 -36.27
C ASP A 196 -20.94 14.85 -36.70
N ILE A 197 -20.31 14.10 -37.61
CA ILE A 197 -19.00 14.42 -38.19
C ILE A 197 -19.10 15.65 -39.12
N GLU A 198 -20.15 15.73 -39.93
CA GLU A 198 -20.39 16.89 -40.80
C GLU A 198 -20.64 18.18 -40.01
N ARG A 199 -21.33 18.09 -38.87
CA ARG A 199 -21.52 19.24 -37.96
C ARG A 199 -20.21 19.72 -37.32
N MET A 200 -19.31 18.80 -36.98
CA MET A 200 -17.99 19.16 -36.43
C MET A 200 -17.08 19.79 -37.51
N LEU A 201 -17.18 19.35 -38.76
CA LEU A 201 -16.41 19.94 -39.87
C LEU A 201 -16.89 21.35 -40.25
N ALA A 202 -18.18 21.64 -40.10
CA ALA A 202 -18.71 22.99 -40.34
C ALA A 202 -18.22 24.01 -39.30
N GLN A 203 -17.99 23.61 -38.05
CA GLN A 203 -17.51 24.49 -36.98
C GLN A 203 -16.03 24.88 -37.12
N LEU A 204 -15.28 24.27 -38.04
CA LEU A 204 -13.86 24.57 -38.30
C LEU A 204 -13.64 25.42 -39.56
N LYS A 205 -14.72 25.83 -40.24
CA LYS A 205 -14.65 26.58 -41.50
C LYS A 205 -15.08 28.05 -41.41
N ASP A 206 -15.24 28.57 -40.21
CA ASP A 206 -15.32 30.02 -39.91
C ASP A 206 -14.07 30.47 -39.14
#